data_AF-A0A922XQ42-F1
#
_entry.id   AF-A0A922XQ42-F1
#
_cell.length_a   1.000
_cell.length_b   1.000
_cell.length_c   1.000
_cell.angle_alpha   90.00
_cell.angle_beta   90.00
_cell.angle_gamma   90.00
#
_symmetry.space_group_name_H-M   'P 1'
#
loop_
_entity.id
_entity.type
_entity.pdbx_description
1 polymer ?
#
loop_
_entity_poly.entity_id
_entity_poly.type
_entity_poly.pdbx_seq_one_letter_code
_entity_poly.pdbx_strand_id
1 'polypeptide(L)' 'MTYNQAYSQLEALVIEIESDAIQLDTLADKVKQANALIQLCEAKLRTIEKEVNDAVNTKNKG' A
#
# COMPACT_ATOMS: atom_id res chain seq x y z
N MET A 1 3.29 8.37 6.45
CA MET A 1 2.40 7.20 6.48
C MET A 1 3.24 5.92 6.54
N THR A 2 2.94 5.02 7.47
CA THR A 2 3.52 3.67 7.56
C THR A 2 2.85 2.71 6.58
N TYR A 3 3.42 1.52 6.36
CA TYR A 3 2.76 0.48 5.59
C TYR A 3 1.38 0.15 6.15
N ASN A 4 1.28 -0.12 7.45
CA ASN A 4 0.01 -0.50 8.10
C ASN A 4 -1.05 0.59 7.94
N GLN A 5 -0.67 1.87 8.07
CA GLN A 5 -1.62 2.98 7.88
C GLN A 5 -2.14 3.06 6.43
N ALA A 6 -1.27 2.80 5.45
CA ALA A 6 -1.63 2.79 4.04
C ALA A 6 -2.54 1.61 3.69
N TYR A 7 -2.18 0.43 4.20
CA TYR A 7 -2.92 -0.80 4.00
C TYR A 7 -4.31 -0.74 4.63
N SER A 8 -4.45 -0.25 5.87
CA SER A 8 -5.77 -0.10 6.50
C SER A 8 -6.67 0.91 5.76
N GLN A 9 -6.10 1.98 5.20
CA GLN A 9 -6.88 2.90 4.35
C GLN A 9 -7.30 2.25 3.05
N LEU A 10 -6.43 1.41 2.45
CA LEU A 10 -6.75 0.66 1.25
C LEU A 10 -7.87 -0.34 1.51
N GLU A 11 -7.82 -1.09 2.61
CA GLU A 11 -8.88 -2.03 3.02
C GLU A 11 -10.23 -1.32 3.18
N ALA A 12 -10.26 -0.17 3.87
CA ALA A 12 -11.48 0.62 4.03
C ALA A 12 -12.04 1.08 2.67
N LEU A 13 -11.16 1.48 1.76
CA LEU A 13 -11.53 1.96 0.44
C LEU A 13 -12.05 0.83 -0.47
N VAL A 14 -11.48 -0.37 -0.37
CA VAL A 14 -11.97 -1.56 -1.08
C VAL A 14 -13.39 -1.91 -0.60
N ILE A 15 -13.62 -1.90 0.72
CA ILE A 15 -14.97 -2.14 1.29
C ILE A 15 -15.97 -1.10 0.76
N GLU A 16 -15.57 0.17 0.66
CA GLU A 16 -16.42 1.22 0.11
C GLU A 16 -16.72 1.01 -1.38
N ILE A 17 -15.71 0.60 -2.17
CA ILE A 17 -15.86 0.34 -3.61
C ILE A 17 -16.75 -0.87 -3.89
N GLU A 18 -16.66 -1.92 -3.08
CA GLU A 18 -17.46 -3.14 -3.20
C GLU A 18 -18.87 -2.98 -2.62
N SER A 19 -19.17 -1.84 -2.00
CA SER A 19 -20.50 -1.56 -1.49
C SER A 19 -21.48 -1.25 -2.62
N ASP A 20 -22.64 -1.92 -2.61
CA ASP A 20 -23.76 -1.64 -3.52
C ASP A 20 -24.32 -0.20 -3.40
N ALA A 21 -23.88 0.57 -2.41
CA ALA A 21 -24.29 1.94 -2.17
C ALA A 21 -23.32 3.00 -2.72
N ILE A 22 -22.24 2.60 -3.40
CA ILE A 22 -21.26 3.57 -3.93
C ILE A 22 -21.87 4.41 -5.04
N GLN A 23 -21.64 5.73 -4.98
CA GLN A 23 -22.09 6.64 -6.03
C GLN A 23 -21.16 6.53 -7.24
N LEU A 24 -21.74 6.23 -8.43
CA LEU A 24 -20.98 6.02 -9.67
C LEU A 24 -20.07 7.20 -10.02
N ASP A 25 -20.52 8.43 -9.79
CA ASP A 25 -19.72 9.65 -10.04
C ASP A 25 -18.45 9.72 -9.17
N THR A 26 -18.45 9.07 -8.01
CA THR A 26 -17.30 9.04 -7.08
C THR A 26 -16.39 7.84 -7.29
N LEU A 27 -16.87 6.80 -7.97
CA LEU A 27 -16.14 5.53 -8.13
C LEU A 27 -14.77 5.73 -8.78
N ALA A 28 -14.70 6.56 -9.82
CA ALA A 28 -13.44 6.83 -10.53
C ALA A 28 -12.37 7.44 -9.60
N ASP A 29 -12.77 8.34 -8.70
CA ASP A 29 -11.84 8.99 -7.77
C ASP A 29 -11.45 8.06 -6.62
N LYS A 30 -12.35 7.18 -6.17
CA LYS A 30 -12.05 6.13 -5.19
C LYS A 30 -11.05 5.13 -5.75
N VAL A 31 -11.20 4.70 -7.00
CA VAL A 31 -10.23 3.83 -7.68
C VAL A 31 -8.85 4.50 -7.81
N LYS A 32 -8.79 5.80 -8.15
CA LYS A 32 -7.51 6.55 -8.17
C LYS A 32 -6.83 6.58 -6.80
N GLN A 33 -7.61 6.81 -5.74
CA GLN A 33 -7.10 6.80 -4.36
C GLN A 33 -6.55 5.41 -3.98
N ALA A 34 -7.25 4.34 -4.36
CA ALA A 34 -6.81 2.97 -4.11
C ALA A 34 -5.46 2.70 -4.79
N ASN A 35 -5.33 3.09 -6.07
CA ASN A 35 -4.08 2.96 -6.80
C ASN A 35 -2.92 3.72 -6.15
N ALA A 36 -3.17 4.93 -5.64
CA ALA A 36 -2.14 5.70 -4.92
C ALA A 36 -1.70 5.00 -3.62
N LEU A 37 -2.64 4.40 -2.88
CA LEU A 37 -2.33 3.63 -1.67
C LEU A 37 -1.54 2.35 -2.00
N ILE A 38 -1.89 1.65 -3.07
CA ILE A 38 -1.16 0.46 -3.56
C ILE A 38 0.30 0.83 -3.87
N GLN A 39 0.53 1.89 -4.65
CA GLN A 39 1.89 2.35 -4.98
C GLN A 39 2.71 2.67 -3.73
N LEU A 40 2.08 3.26 -2.72
CA LEU A 40 2.75 3.56 -1.46
C LEU A 40 3.07 2.29 -0.66
N CYS A 41 2.16 1.32 -0.60
CA CYS A 41 2.40 0.01 0.00
C CYS A 41 3.59 -0.70 -0.67
N GLU A 42 3.61 -0.76 -2.00
CA GLU A 42 4.69 -1.37 -2.77
C GLU A 42 6.04 -0.68 -2.51
N ALA A 43 6.06 0.66 -2.51
CA ALA A 43 7.29 1.41 -2.22
C ALA A 43 7.83 1.11 -0.82
N LYS A 44 6.94 0.95 0.17
CA LYS A 44 7.33 0.59 1.54
C LYS A 44 7.89 -0.83 1.62
N LEU A 45 7.24 -1.80 0.96
CA LEU A 45 7.75 -3.18 0.91
C LEU A 45 9.13 -3.25 0.27
N ARG A 46 9.35 -2.56 -0.86
CA ARG A 46 10.67 -2.50 -1.51
C ARG A 46 11.75 -1.88 -0.62
N THR A 47 11.37 -0.88 0.18
CA THR A 47 12.30 -0.25 1.13
C THR A 47 12.68 -1.23 2.24
N ILE A 48 11.69 -1.92 2.83
CA ILE A 48 11.91 -2.91 3.88
C ILE A 48 12.76 -4.06 3.35
N GLU A 49 12.47 -4.57 2.16
CA GLU A 49 13.25 -5.63 1.51
C GLU A 49 14.71 -5.21 1.32
N LYS A 50 14.96 -3.98 0.87
CA LYS A 50 16.31 -3.44 0.74
C LYS A 50 17.02 -3.40 2.09
N GLU A 51 16.38 -2.88 3.13
CA GLU A 51 16.96 -2.79 4.47
C GLU A 51 17.31 -4.17 5.04
N VAL A 52 16.45 -5.17 4.84
CA VAL A 52 16.71 -6.56 5.24
C VAL A 52 17.90 -7.13 4.47
N ASN A 53 17.94 -6.94 3.15
CA ASN A 53 19.04 -7.42 2.31
C ASN A 53 20.38 -6.78 2.70
N ASP A 54 20.39 -5.46 2.95
CA ASP A 54 21.58 -4.74 3.42
C ASP A 54 22.03 -5.25 4.81
N ALA A 55 21.08 -5.50 5.72
CA ALA A 55 21.38 -6.04 7.06
C ALA A 55 21.91 -7.48 7.04
N VAL A 56 21.49 -8.31 6.08
CA VAL A 56 21.98 -9.69 5.93
C VAL A 56 23.33 -9.72 5.21
N ASN A 57 23.51 -8.91 4.16
CA ASN A 57 24.74 -8.91 3.36
C ASN A 57 25.96 -8.33 4.10
N THR A 58 25.76 -7.51 5.13
CA THR A 58 26.86 -7.02 5.99
C THR A 58 27.48 -8.11 6.87
N LYS A 59 26.80 -9.23 7.12
CA LYS A 59 27.30 -10.32 7.98
C LYS A 59 28.16 -11.38 7.26
N ASN A 60 28.22 -11.37 5.92
CA ASN A 60 28.97 -12.34 5.10
C ASN A 60 30.31 -11.80 4.57
N LYS A 61 30.80 -10.65 5.06
CA LYS A 61 32.10 -10.06 4.69
C LYS A 61 33.14 -10.09 5.83
N GLY A 62 33.04 -11.08 6.72
CA GLY A 62 34.01 -11.35 7.79
C GLY A 62 34.83 -12.59 7.48
#